data_AF-S2EQ85-F1
#
_entry.id   AF-S2EQ85-F1
#
_cell.length_a   1.000
_cell.length_b   1.000
_cell.length_c   1.000
_cell.angle_alpha   90.00
_cell.angle_beta   90.00
_cell.angle_gamma   90.00
#
_symmetry.space_group_name_H-M   'P 1'
#
loop_
_entity.id
_entity.type
_entity.pdbx_description
1 polymer ?
#
loop_
_entity_poly.entity_id
_entity_poly.type
_entity_poly.pdbx_seq_one_letter_code
_entity_poly.pdbx_strand_id
1 'polypeptide(L)' 'MRSILDDIDELLKMDVGYIRRLEKIKKTIQRNSSLWDADLRYVEQLAKHYLNETYDYPKKNITSRGYHT' A
#
# COMPACT_ATOMS: atom_id res chain seq x y z
N MET A 1 2.13 15.97 5.04
CA MET A 1 1.87 15.04 3.93
C MET A 1 2.21 13.66 4.47
N ARG A 2 1.23 12.84 4.83
CA ARG A 2 1.45 11.49 5.38
C ARG A 2 1.84 10.57 4.21
N SER A 3 2.83 9.71 4.39
CA SER A 3 3.28 8.81 3.32
C SER A 3 2.57 7.47 3.45
N ILE A 4 2.45 6.74 2.33
CA ILE A 4 1.96 5.35 2.33
C ILE A 4 2.71 4.44 3.34
N LEU A 5 3.98 4.75 3.62
CA LEU A 5 4.76 4.06 4.66
C LEU A 5 4.23 4.29 6.07
N ASP A 6 3.80 5.51 6.40
CA ASP A 6 3.20 5.84 7.69
C ASP A 6 1.88 5.10 7.88
N ASP A 7 1.06 5.06 6.82
CA ASP A 7 -0.23 4.37 6.86
C ASP A 7 -0.03 2.86 7.04
N ILE A 8 0.94 2.26 6.34
CA ILE A 8 1.28 0.85 6.54
C ILE A 8 1.79 0.59 7.97
N ASP A 9 2.57 1.50 8.55
CA ASP A 9 3.07 1.35 9.91
C ASP A 9 1.93 1.41 10.96
N GLU A 10 0.97 2.31 10.78
CA GLU A 10 -0.25 2.35 11.61
C GLU A 10 -1.09 1.10 11.46
N LEU A 11 -1.35 0.65 10.22
CA LEU A 11 -2.12 -0.57 9.97
C LEU A 11 -1.46 -1.81 10.59
N LEU A 12 -0.12 -1.89 10.57
CA LEU A 12 0.64 -2.95 11.25
C LEU A 12 0.54 -2.83 12.78
N LYS A 13 0.60 -1.63 13.35
CA LYS A 13 0.44 -1.40 14.80
C LYS A 13 -0.95 -1.75 15.30
N MET A 14 -1.97 -1.51 14.49
CA MET A 14 -3.37 -1.84 14.79
C MET A 14 -3.68 -3.33 14.62
N ASP A 15 -2.75 -4.11 14.08
CA ASP A 15 -2.92 -5.53 13.74
C ASP A 15 -4.13 -5.79 12.82
N VAL A 16 -4.36 -4.89 11.85
CA VAL A 16 -5.51 -4.96 10.93
C VAL A 16 -5.11 -5.38 9.51
N GLY A 17 -6.00 -6.12 8.86
CA GLY A 17 -5.78 -6.64 7.52
C GLY A 17 -4.85 -7.84 7.51
N TYR A 18 -4.04 -7.97 6.45
CA TYR A 18 -3.19 -9.12 6.20
C TYR A 18 -1.74 -8.71 6.41
N ILE A 19 -1.28 -8.92 7.64
CA ILE A 19 0.02 -8.46 8.16
C ILE A 19 1.18 -8.83 7.24
N ARG A 20 1.25 -10.09 6.78
CA ARG A 20 2.31 -10.56 5.87
C ARG A 20 2.38 -9.75 4.57
N ARG A 21 1.23 -9.31 4.04
CA ARG A 21 1.16 -8.51 2.83
C ARG A 21 1.57 -7.07 3.11
N LEU A 22 1.12 -6.48 4.21
CA LEU A 22 1.55 -5.14 4.64
C LEU A 22 3.07 -5.07 4.85
N GLU A 23 3.67 -6.07 5.50
CA GLU A 23 5.13 -6.16 5.67
C GLU A 23 5.86 -6.29 4.32
N LYS A 24 5.32 -7.07 3.38
CA LYS A 24 5.89 -7.21 2.03
C LYS A 24 5.85 -5.87 1.29
N ILE A 25 4.75 -5.14 1.38
CA ILE A 25 4.58 -3.82 0.75
C ILE A 25 5.57 -2.83 1.37
N LYS A 26 5.66 -2.76 2.72
CA LYS A 26 6.64 -1.94 3.45
C LYS A 26 8.06 -2.21 2.97
N LYS A 27 8.48 -3.47 2.88
CA LYS A 27 9.81 -3.86 2.36
C LYS A 27 10.01 -3.45 0.90
N THR A 28 8.99 -3.56 0.06
CA THR A 28 9.05 -3.16 -1.36
C THR A 28 9.31 -1.65 -1.49
N ILE A 29 8.59 -0.84 -0.73
CA ILE A 29 8.78 0.62 -0.71
C ILE A 29 10.15 1.00 -0.15
N GLN A 30 10.57 0.37 0.96
CA GLN A 30 11.90 0.60 1.55
C GLN A 30 13.05 0.25 0.59
N ARG A 31 12.85 -0.74 -0.28
CA ARG A 31 13.79 -1.11 -1.36
C ARG A 31 13.68 -0.19 -2.58
N ASN A 32 12.90 0.88 -2.50
CA ASN A 32 12.64 1.82 -3.58
C ASN A 32 12.13 1.13 -4.86
N SER A 33 11.41 0.02 -4.67
CA SER A 33 10.86 -0.80 -5.75
C SER A 33 9.42 -0.41 -6.04
N SER A 34 9.03 -0.58 -7.30
CA SER A 34 7.67 -0.33 -7.77
C SER A 34 6.65 -1.21 -7.05
N LEU A 35 5.56 -0.59 -6.59
CA LEU A 35 4.41 -1.29 -6.04
C LEU A 35 3.46 -1.72 -7.15
N TRP A 36 2.79 -2.83 -6.89
CA TRP A 36 1.73 -3.31 -7.77
C TRP A 36 0.45 -2.53 -7.49
N ASP A 37 -0.36 -2.25 -8.51
CA ASP A 37 -1.64 -1.52 -8.37
C ASP A 37 -2.54 -2.18 -7.31
N ALA A 38 -2.55 -3.52 -7.30
CA ALA A 38 -3.30 -4.32 -6.35
C ALA A 38 -2.84 -4.15 -4.89
N ASP A 39 -1.55 -3.89 -4.67
CA ASP A 39 -1.00 -3.65 -3.33
C ASP A 39 -1.27 -2.21 -2.88
N LEU A 40 -1.19 -1.25 -3.82
CA LEU A 40 -1.58 0.14 -3.59
C LEU A 40 -3.05 0.27 -3.21
N ARG A 41 -3.95 -0.29 -4.01
CA ARG A 41 -5.40 -0.30 -3.71
C ARG A 41 -5.72 -1.00 -2.40
N TYR A 42 -4.99 -2.06 -2.10
CA TYR A 42 -5.16 -2.79 -0.85
C TYR A 42 -4.87 -1.91 0.37
N VAL A 43 -3.74 -1.20 0.37
CA VAL A 43 -3.40 -0.25 1.43
C VAL A 43 -4.39 0.91 1.48
N GLU A 44 -4.78 1.46 0.34
CA GLU A 44 -5.76 2.56 0.26
C GLU A 44 -7.11 2.18 0.85
N GLN A 45 -7.63 0.99 0.54
CA GLN A 45 -8.88 0.50 1.11
C GLN A 45 -8.79 0.30 2.62
N LEU A 46 -7.67 -0.24 3.11
CA LEU A 46 -7.45 -0.42 4.54
C LEU A 46 -7.30 0.92 5.27
N ALA A 47 -6.48 1.83 4.75
CA ALA A 47 -6.30 3.15 5.32
C ALA A 47 -7.64 3.92 5.37
N LYS A 48 -8.43 3.86 4.29
CA LYS A 48 -9.76 4.46 4.26
C LYS A 48 -10.70 3.86 5.31
N HIS A 49 -10.62 2.56 5.57
CA HIS A 49 -11.49 1.88 6.51
C HIS A 49 -11.09 2.10 7.98
N TYR A 50 -9.79 2.07 8.29
CA TYR A 50 -9.29 2.08 9.66
C TYR A 50 -8.70 3.42 10.11
N LEU A 51 -8.10 4.18 9.20
CA LEU A 51 -7.47 5.47 9.50
C LEU A 51 -8.38 6.65 9.16
N ASN A 52 -9.52 6.39 8.48
CA ASN A 52 -10.51 7.38 8.06
C ASN A 52 -9.91 8.55 7.25
N GLU A 53 -8.74 8.33 6.66
CA GLU A 53 -8.07 9.29 5.78
C GLU A 53 -8.28 8.87 4.33
N THR A 54 -8.77 9.80 3.52
CA THR A 54 -8.85 9.64 2.07
C THR A 54 -7.49 9.99 1.46
N TYR A 55 -6.64 9.00 1.22
CA TYR A 55 -5.39 9.19 0.47
C TYR A 55 -5.55 8.78 -0.99
N ASP A 56 -5.12 9.66 -1.88
CA ASP A 56 -4.86 9.35 -3.29
C ASP A 56 -3.34 9.17 -3.43
N TYR A 57 -2.88 7.92 -3.42
CA TYR A 57 -1.45 7.65 -3.56
C TYR A 57 -1.03 7.85 -5.01
N PRO A 58 0.00 8.66 -5.30
CA PRO A 58 0.41 8.94 -6.66
C PRO A 58 0.84 7.65 -7.35
N LYS A 59 0.18 7.31 -8.47
CA LYS A 59 0.44 6.13 -9.33
C LYS A 59 1.79 6.15 -10.06
N LYS A 60 2.75 6.94 -9.59
CA LYS A 60 4.11 6.97 -10.13
C LYS A 60 4.77 5.67 -9.68
N ASN A 61 5.06 4.76 -10.62
CA ASN A 61 5.70 3.44 -10.44
C ASN A 61 4.76 2.22 -10.35
N ILE A 62 3.60 2.25 -11.01
CA ILE A 62 2.75 1.06 -11.15
C ILE A 62 3.19 0.24 -12.36
N THR A 63 3.60 -1.02 -12.12
CA THR A 63 3.90 -1.94 -13.22
C THR A 63 2.59 -2.52 -13.78
N SER A 64 2.05 -1.88 -14.81
CA SER A 64 0.90 -2.40 -15.56
C SER A 64 1.31 -3.62 -16.38
N ARG A 65 1.24 -4.83 -15.80
CA ARG A 65 1.42 -6.06 -16.57
C ARG A 65 0.09 -6.34 -17.29
N GLY A 66 -0.03 -5.81 -18.50
CA GLY A 66 -1.08 -6.21 -19.44
C GLY A 66 -0.94 -7.70 -19.72
N TYR A 67 -1.95 -8.48 -19.36
CA TYR A 67 -2.10 -9.84 -19.86
C TYR A 67 -2.56 -9.71 -21.31
N HIS A 68 -1.63 -9.87 -22.25
CA HIS A 68 -1.96 -10.14 -23.65
C HIS A 68 -2.25 -11.64 -23.73
N THR A 69 -3.52 -12.00 -23.86
CA THR A 69 -3.97 -13.32 -24.30
C THR A 69 -3.94 -13.41 -25.80
#